data_AF-A0A336NI83-F1
#
_entry.id   AF-A0A336NI83-F1
#
_cell.length_a   1.000
_cell.length_b   1.000
_cell.length_c   1.000
_cell.angle_alpha   90.00
_cell.angle_beta   90.00
_cell.angle_gamma   90.00
#
_symmetry.space_group_name_H-M   'P 1'
#
loop_
_entity.id
_entity.type
_entity.pdbx_description
1 polymer ?
#
loop_
_entity_poly.entity_id
_entity_poly.type
_entity_poly.pdbx_seq_one_letter_code
_entity_poly.pdbx_strand_id
1 'polypeptide(L)'
;MCKKYELTSEIKKIKHALTRNIINLYRIKALKDFDDIKAGSLGGFIEKEVNLSHDGNCWVYDEACVYGHARVYDDAKIRHFSQVCGQVYGNAEVYGKAFISQYAKVYDHAFVYGNAHVYGNVYGNAHVNGSARVLADAHIYDHAHVSYDATVFSYARVYGHAKVSGLACIYSHAKIYNYAVINGRAKIYGKVYGNACVSGSCEIYGSVYGNAKISYCATIWGRAYGNAKINKKSKVRLVPKNCEVYERDNVVNITDKTE
;
A
#
# COMPACT_ATOMS: atom_id res chain seq x y z
N MET A 1 -33.39 -8.26 -12.43
CA MET A 1 -32.90 -7.61 -11.19
C MET A 1 -33.25 -6.13 -11.22
N CYS A 2 -33.59 -5.54 -10.08
CA CYS A 2 -33.88 -4.10 -9.99
C CYS A 2 -32.57 -3.30 -9.92
N LYS A 3 -32.41 -2.28 -10.77
CA LYS A 3 -31.22 -1.42 -10.81
C LYS A 3 -31.03 -0.69 -9.47
N LYS A 4 -29.78 -0.63 -9.00
CA LYS A 4 -29.40 0.11 -7.77
C LYS A 4 -29.28 1.62 -7.99
N TYR A 5 -28.88 2.03 -9.19
CA TYR A 5 -28.65 3.42 -9.55
C TYR A 5 -28.88 3.65 -11.06
N GLU A 6 -28.96 4.91 -11.44
CA GLU A 6 -28.95 5.39 -12.83
C GLU A 6 -27.79 6.36 -13.08
N LEU A 7 -27.38 6.50 -14.34
CA LEU A 7 -26.49 7.57 -14.79
C LEU A 7 -27.31 8.81 -15.12
N THR A 8 -26.94 9.95 -14.58
CA THR A 8 -27.61 11.23 -14.86
C THR A 8 -27.00 11.94 -16.07
N SER A 9 -27.56 13.08 -16.46
CA SER A 9 -27.02 13.97 -17.50
C SER A 9 -25.89 14.87 -17.03
N GLU A 10 -25.56 14.90 -15.74
CA GLU A 10 -24.42 15.67 -15.22
C GLU A 10 -23.10 14.96 -15.59
N ILE A 11 -22.28 15.65 -16.40
CA ILE A 11 -21.04 15.11 -16.96
C ILE A 11 -19.83 15.81 -16.34
N LYS A 12 -18.87 15.01 -15.87
CA LYS A 12 -17.51 15.46 -15.55
C LYS A 12 -16.54 15.00 -16.63
N LYS A 13 -15.77 15.92 -17.19
CA LYS A 13 -14.72 15.62 -18.16
C LYS A 13 -13.38 15.50 -17.44
N ILE A 14 -12.73 14.35 -17.60
CA ILE A 14 -11.35 14.16 -17.12
C ILE A 14 -10.43 13.88 -18.30
N LYS A 15 -9.14 14.21 -18.14
CA LYS A 15 -8.12 13.92 -19.13
C LYS A 15 -7.37 12.67 -18.70
N HIS A 16 -7.42 11.61 -19.50
CA HIS A 16 -6.67 10.40 -19.22
C HIS A 16 -5.17 10.72 -19.16
N ALA A 17 -4.50 10.29 -18.08
CA ALA A 17 -3.13 10.71 -17.79
C ALA A 17 -2.13 10.31 -18.90
N LEU A 18 -2.31 9.11 -19.47
CA LEU A 18 -1.39 8.54 -20.47
C LEU A 18 -1.77 8.95 -21.90
N THR A 19 -3.01 8.71 -22.29
CA THR A 19 -3.47 8.90 -23.69
C THR A 19 -3.85 10.34 -23.99
N ARG A 20 -4.00 11.20 -22.97
CA ARG A 20 -4.48 12.59 -23.09
C ARG A 20 -5.89 12.74 -23.67
N ASN A 21 -6.58 11.63 -23.91
CA ASN A 21 -7.98 11.62 -24.35
C ASN A 21 -8.89 12.16 -23.25
N ILE A 22 -9.97 12.81 -23.67
CA ILE A 22 -11.03 13.26 -22.77
C ILE A 22 -11.96 12.07 -22.51
N ILE A 23 -12.21 11.78 -21.24
CA ILE A 23 -13.19 10.79 -20.80
C ILE A 23 -14.35 11.54 -20.15
N ASN A 24 -15.57 11.20 -20.56
CA ASN A 24 -16.80 11.68 -19.92
C ASN A 24 -17.19 10.71 -18.82
N LEU A 25 -17.42 11.23 -17.62
CA LEU A 25 -17.98 10.48 -16.50
C LEU A 25 -19.35 11.04 -16.17
N TYR A 26 -20.27 10.18 -15.76
CA TYR A 26 -21.65 10.52 -15.47
C TYR A 26 -21.89 10.40 -13.97
N ARG A 27 -22.50 11.43 -13.39
CA ARG A 27 -22.92 11.41 -11.99
C ARG A 27 -23.94 10.30 -11.79
N ILE A 28 -23.78 9.49 -10.76
CA ILE A 28 -24.73 8.43 -10.41
C ILE A 28 -25.81 8.94 -9.45
N LYS A 29 -27.00 8.35 -9.54
CA LYS A 29 -28.12 8.62 -8.63
C LYS A 29 -28.75 7.31 -8.16
N ALA A 30 -28.94 7.17 -6.85
CA ALA A 30 -29.55 5.98 -6.26
C ALA A 30 -31.02 5.85 -6.64
N LEU A 31 -31.46 4.62 -6.97
CA LEU A 31 -32.85 4.30 -7.33
C LEU A 31 -33.64 3.64 -6.19
N LYS A 32 -32.95 3.23 -5.13
CA LYS A 32 -33.52 2.57 -3.95
C LYS A 32 -32.66 2.85 -2.72
N ASP A 33 -33.21 2.57 -1.54
CA ASP A 33 -32.48 2.60 -0.28
C ASP A 33 -31.57 1.36 -0.15
N PHE A 34 -30.34 1.55 0.34
CA PHE A 34 -29.39 0.49 0.72
C PHE A 34 -28.26 1.08 1.57
N ASP A 35 -27.76 0.34 2.55
CA ASP A 35 -26.74 0.80 3.50
C ASP A 35 -27.05 2.21 4.05
N ASP A 36 -26.16 3.17 3.86
CA ASP A 36 -26.31 4.58 4.26
C ASP A 36 -26.94 5.47 3.16
N ILE A 37 -27.34 4.89 2.02
CA ILE A 37 -27.83 5.60 0.83
C ILE A 37 -29.36 5.56 0.74
N LYS A 38 -29.95 6.72 0.44
CA LYS A 38 -31.40 6.87 0.19
C LYS A 38 -31.71 6.99 -1.29
N ALA A 39 -32.88 6.50 -1.69
CA ALA A 39 -33.37 6.70 -3.06
C ALA A 39 -33.35 8.19 -3.42
N GLY A 40 -32.82 8.52 -4.60
CA GLY A 40 -32.65 9.89 -5.07
C GLY A 40 -31.32 10.55 -4.70
N SER A 41 -30.53 9.99 -3.77
CA SER A 41 -29.20 10.50 -3.43
C SER A 41 -28.26 10.48 -4.63
N LEU A 42 -27.53 11.58 -4.83
CA LEU A 42 -26.43 11.66 -5.79
C LEU A 42 -25.16 11.03 -5.20
N GLY A 43 -24.38 10.36 -6.04
CA GLY A 43 -23.06 9.84 -5.71
C GLY A 43 -21.94 10.57 -6.46
N GLY A 44 -20.82 9.88 -6.66
CA GLY A 44 -19.73 10.33 -7.51
C GLY A 44 -20.00 10.06 -8.98
N PHE A 45 -18.92 9.88 -9.74
CA PHE A 45 -18.96 9.77 -11.20
C PHE A 45 -18.39 8.45 -11.67
N ILE A 46 -19.07 7.83 -12.64
CA ILE A 46 -18.55 6.63 -13.33
C ILE A 46 -18.57 6.80 -14.85
N GLU A 47 -17.66 6.15 -15.57
CA GLU A 47 -17.63 6.22 -17.05
C GLU A 47 -18.77 5.43 -17.67
N LYS A 48 -19.09 4.24 -17.13
CA LYS A 48 -20.07 3.30 -17.67
C LYS A 48 -20.63 2.39 -16.57
N GLU A 49 -21.81 1.83 -16.78
CA GLU A 49 -22.51 0.98 -15.77
C GLU A 49 -21.66 -0.19 -15.26
N VAL A 50 -20.79 -0.78 -16.08
CA VAL A 50 -19.90 -1.88 -15.64
C VAL A 50 -18.85 -1.47 -14.59
N ASN A 51 -18.63 -0.16 -14.38
CA ASN A 51 -17.67 0.31 -13.38
C ASN A 51 -18.16 0.17 -11.94
N LEU A 52 -19.47 0.10 -11.71
CA LEU A 52 -20.06 -0.01 -10.36
C LEU A 52 -21.17 -1.06 -10.38
N SER A 53 -21.06 -2.09 -9.54
CA SER A 53 -22.05 -3.16 -9.48
C SER A 53 -23.41 -2.67 -9.00
N HIS A 54 -24.48 -3.27 -9.54
CA HIS A 54 -25.84 -3.13 -9.00
C HIS A 54 -26.11 -4.05 -7.80
N ASP A 55 -25.25 -5.04 -7.56
CA ASP A 55 -25.30 -5.93 -6.40
C ASP A 55 -24.45 -5.39 -5.24
N GLY A 56 -24.70 -5.89 -4.03
CA GLY A 56 -24.01 -5.47 -2.81
C GLY A 56 -24.22 -3.99 -2.43
N ASN A 57 -23.51 -3.52 -1.41
CA ASN A 57 -23.61 -2.14 -0.93
C ASN A 57 -22.54 -1.20 -1.51
N CYS A 58 -21.76 -1.65 -2.50
CA CYS A 58 -20.71 -0.83 -3.07
C CYS A 58 -21.25 0.49 -3.63
N TRP A 59 -20.54 1.59 -3.38
CA TRP A 59 -20.98 2.92 -3.78
C TRP A 59 -19.81 3.88 -4.04
N VAL A 60 -20.05 4.83 -4.95
CA VAL A 60 -19.15 5.94 -5.23
C VAL A 60 -19.79 7.20 -4.67
N TYR A 61 -19.15 7.82 -3.71
CA TYR A 61 -19.60 9.01 -2.99
C TYR A 61 -18.94 10.28 -3.54
N ASP A 62 -19.53 11.43 -3.20
CA ASP A 62 -18.95 12.75 -3.35
C ASP A 62 -18.49 13.09 -4.78
N GLU A 63 -17.21 13.39 -4.97
CA GLU A 63 -16.58 13.77 -6.23
C GLU A 63 -15.69 12.67 -6.81
N ALA A 64 -15.75 11.46 -6.23
CA ALA A 64 -14.91 10.35 -6.61
C ALA A 64 -15.24 9.88 -8.03
N CYS A 65 -14.21 9.38 -8.72
CA CYS A 65 -14.28 9.04 -10.13
C CYS A 65 -13.84 7.59 -10.36
N VAL A 66 -14.69 6.79 -10.99
CA VAL A 66 -14.39 5.39 -11.34
C VAL A 66 -14.51 5.20 -12.85
N TYR A 67 -13.44 4.83 -13.53
CA TYR A 67 -13.38 4.90 -14.98
C TYR A 67 -12.41 3.89 -15.62
N GLY A 68 -12.38 3.85 -16.95
CA GLY A 68 -11.60 2.90 -17.72
C GLY A 68 -12.10 1.47 -17.52
N HIS A 69 -11.19 0.58 -17.13
CA HIS A 69 -11.48 -0.85 -16.88
C HIS A 69 -11.80 -1.14 -15.41
N ALA A 70 -12.05 -0.10 -14.61
CA ALA A 70 -12.36 -0.25 -13.20
C ALA A 70 -13.61 -1.10 -12.96
N ARG A 71 -13.63 -1.82 -11.84
CA ARG A 71 -14.81 -2.52 -11.33
C ARG A 71 -14.89 -2.35 -9.82
N VAL A 72 -15.98 -1.77 -9.34
CA VAL A 72 -16.29 -1.59 -7.93
C VAL A 72 -17.50 -2.45 -7.58
N TYR A 73 -17.36 -3.37 -6.64
CA TYR A 73 -18.38 -4.37 -6.31
C TYR A 73 -18.32 -4.80 -4.83
N ASP A 74 -19.19 -5.73 -4.43
CA ASP A 74 -19.44 -6.13 -3.03
C ASP A 74 -19.89 -4.94 -2.16
N ASP A 75 -19.15 -4.61 -1.10
CA ASP A 75 -19.45 -3.54 -0.13
C ASP A 75 -18.42 -2.40 -0.19
N ALA A 76 -17.62 -2.34 -1.28
CA ALA A 76 -16.54 -1.39 -1.43
C ALA A 76 -17.03 0.07 -1.52
N LYS A 77 -16.33 0.99 -0.83
CA LYS A 77 -16.72 2.39 -0.72
C LYS A 77 -15.66 3.33 -1.26
N ILE A 78 -16.01 4.10 -2.28
CA ILE A 78 -15.11 5.03 -2.96
C ILE A 78 -15.55 6.47 -2.67
N ARG A 79 -14.73 7.29 -2.03
CA ARG A 79 -15.16 8.61 -1.50
C ARG A 79 -14.24 9.78 -1.84
N HIS A 80 -14.69 10.99 -1.48
CA HIS A 80 -14.00 12.27 -1.63
C HIS A 80 -13.59 12.56 -3.09
N PHE A 81 -12.29 12.74 -3.37
CA PHE A 81 -11.72 13.06 -4.67
C PHE A 81 -10.87 11.89 -5.24
N SER A 82 -11.14 10.67 -4.78
CA SER A 82 -10.38 9.50 -5.23
C SER A 82 -10.64 9.17 -6.69
N GLN A 83 -9.65 8.55 -7.33
CA GLN A 83 -9.68 8.16 -8.75
C GLN A 83 -9.35 6.67 -8.88
N VAL A 84 -10.26 5.90 -9.44
CA VAL A 84 -10.15 4.44 -9.55
C VAL A 84 -10.24 4.00 -11.01
N CYS A 85 -9.15 3.40 -11.49
CA CYS A 85 -9.07 2.72 -12.78
C CYS A 85 -9.04 1.18 -12.63
N GLY A 86 -8.80 0.66 -11.43
CA GLY A 86 -8.62 -0.75 -11.12
C GLY A 86 -9.81 -1.41 -10.42
N GLN A 87 -9.56 -2.55 -9.76
CA GLN A 87 -10.61 -3.30 -9.06
C GLN A 87 -10.64 -2.95 -7.57
N VAL A 88 -11.82 -2.64 -7.05
CA VAL A 88 -12.04 -2.43 -5.61
C VAL A 88 -13.27 -3.21 -5.16
N TYR A 89 -13.11 -4.12 -4.19
CA TYR A 89 -14.18 -5.04 -3.77
C TYR A 89 -14.03 -5.51 -2.33
N GLY A 90 -14.86 -6.45 -1.85
CA GLY A 90 -15.00 -6.73 -0.42
C GLY A 90 -15.53 -5.51 0.36
N ASN A 91 -15.00 -5.29 1.56
CA ASN A 91 -15.26 -4.13 2.43
C ASN A 91 -14.19 -3.03 2.27
N ALA A 92 -13.50 -2.97 1.13
CA ALA A 92 -12.41 -2.03 0.94
C ALA A 92 -12.90 -0.58 0.84
N GLU A 93 -12.13 0.35 1.40
CA GLU A 93 -12.41 1.77 1.33
C GLU A 93 -11.29 2.55 0.66
N VAL A 94 -11.65 3.36 -0.33
CA VAL A 94 -10.73 4.26 -1.04
C VAL A 94 -11.23 5.70 -0.92
N TYR A 95 -10.43 6.60 -0.33
CA TYR A 95 -10.89 7.97 -0.06
C TYR A 95 -9.77 9.01 -0.08
N GLY A 96 -10.12 10.29 0.07
CA GLY A 96 -9.17 11.41 -0.05
C GLY A 96 -8.89 11.74 -1.52
N LYS A 97 -7.61 11.76 -1.92
CA LYS A 97 -7.13 11.96 -3.29
C LYS A 97 -6.37 10.73 -3.80
N ALA A 98 -6.68 9.55 -3.26
CA ALA A 98 -6.03 8.30 -3.62
C ALA A 98 -6.26 7.96 -5.11
N PHE A 99 -5.24 7.38 -5.74
CA PHE A 99 -5.28 6.91 -7.12
C PHE A 99 -5.04 5.40 -7.18
N ILE A 100 -5.97 4.66 -7.77
CA ILE A 100 -5.89 3.21 -7.99
C ILE A 100 -5.76 2.94 -9.49
N SER A 101 -4.66 2.35 -9.92
CA SER A 101 -4.37 2.14 -11.35
C SER A 101 -5.14 0.97 -11.97
N GLN A 102 -5.13 0.87 -13.31
CA GLN A 102 -5.90 -0.11 -14.10
C GLN A 102 -5.74 -1.58 -13.68
N TYR A 103 -4.55 -1.98 -13.22
CA TYR A 103 -4.25 -3.36 -12.83
C TYR A 103 -4.16 -3.55 -11.32
N ALA A 104 -4.38 -2.49 -10.55
CA ALA A 104 -4.37 -2.56 -9.09
C ALA A 104 -5.64 -3.25 -8.57
N LYS A 105 -5.49 -3.95 -7.46
CA LYS A 105 -6.59 -4.57 -6.72
C LYS A 105 -6.56 -4.10 -5.26
N VAL A 106 -7.69 -3.60 -4.78
CA VAL A 106 -7.89 -3.23 -3.37
C VAL A 106 -9.10 -3.99 -2.84
N TYR A 107 -8.92 -4.87 -1.85
CA TYR A 107 -10.00 -5.74 -1.42
C TYR A 107 -9.92 -6.18 0.05
N ASP A 108 -10.80 -7.08 0.47
CA ASP A 108 -11.04 -7.46 1.87
C ASP A 108 -11.45 -6.24 2.69
N HIS A 109 -10.75 -5.90 3.78
CA HIS A 109 -10.99 -4.72 4.62
C HIS A 109 -9.84 -3.73 4.50
N ALA A 110 -9.33 -3.55 3.27
CA ALA A 110 -8.20 -2.65 3.01
C ALA A 110 -8.64 -1.18 2.93
N PHE A 111 -7.77 -0.28 3.41
CA PHE A 111 -7.98 1.16 3.40
C PHE A 111 -6.89 1.86 2.59
N VAL A 112 -7.26 2.57 1.53
CA VAL A 112 -6.33 3.39 0.72
C VAL A 112 -6.78 4.84 0.71
N TYR A 113 -5.95 5.74 1.26
CA TYR A 113 -6.38 7.12 1.46
C TYR A 113 -5.27 8.17 1.42
N GLY A 114 -5.62 9.45 1.63
CA GLY A 114 -4.67 10.56 1.45
C GLY A 114 -4.38 10.80 -0.03
N ASN A 115 -3.12 10.98 -0.40
CA ASN A 115 -2.64 11.11 -1.79
C ASN A 115 -1.94 9.82 -2.28
N ALA A 116 -2.30 8.66 -1.75
CA ALA A 116 -1.64 7.40 -2.07
C ALA A 116 -1.85 7.00 -3.55
N HIS A 117 -0.82 6.44 -4.17
CA HIS A 117 -0.86 5.93 -5.54
C HIS A 117 -0.59 4.43 -5.55
N VAL A 118 -1.61 3.65 -5.91
CA VAL A 118 -1.55 2.18 -5.89
C VAL A 118 -1.63 1.64 -7.32
N TYR A 119 -0.56 0.97 -7.72
CA TYR A 119 -0.42 0.22 -8.96
C TYR A 119 -0.39 -1.30 -8.73
N GLY A 120 -0.17 -1.75 -7.49
CA GLY A 120 -0.14 -3.15 -7.07
C GLY A 120 -1.40 -3.60 -6.31
N ASN A 121 -1.23 -4.52 -5.36
CA ASN A 121 -2.31 -5.15 -4.61
C ASN A 121 -2.29 -4.71 -3.12
N VAL A 122 -3.46 -4.35 -2.59
CA VAL A 122 -3.68 -4.01 -1.16
C VAL A 122 -4.89 -4.80 -0.65
N TYR A 123 -4.71 -5.62 0.39
CA TYR A 123 -5.79 -6.51 0.88
C TYR A 123 -5.63 -6.89 2.36
N GLY A 124 -6.45 -7.79 2.91
CA GLY A 124 -6.57 -7.99 4.36
C GLY A 124 -7.13 -6.76 5.07
N ASN A 125 -6.54 -6.39 6.21
CA ASN A 125 -6.80 -5.16 6.98
C ASN A 125 -5.71 -4.08 6.72
N ALA A 126 -5.08 -4.09 5.55
CA ALA A 126 -3.94 -3.24 5.26
C ALA A 126 -4.33 -1.76 5.05
N HIS A 127 -3.42 -0.86 5.43
CA HIS A 127 -3.60 0.58 5.31
C HIS A 127 -2.50 1.17 4.43
N VAL A 128 -2.88 1.91 3.38
CA VAL A 128 -1.95 2.66 2.51
C VAL A 128 -2.37 4.12 2.46
N ASN A 129 -1.55 5.03 2.98
CA ASN A 129 -1.91 6.45 3.06
C ASN A 129 -0.75 7.43 2.87
N GLY A 130 -1.03 8.73 3.03
CA GLY A 130 -0.05 9.79 2.76
C GLY A 130 0.18 9.94 1.26
N SER A 131 1.42 10.09 0.83
CA SER A 131 1.84 10.09 -0.58
C SER A 131 2.43 8.74 -1.01
N ALA A 132 2.07 7.65 -0.31
CA ALA A 132 2.71 6.36 -0.48
C ALA A 132 2.49 5.81 -1.90
N ARG A 133 3.50 5.10 -2.41
CA ARG A 133 3.50 4.53 -3.76
C ARG A 133 3.67 3.02 -3.69
N VAL A 134 2.67 2.28 -4.14
CA VAL A 134 2.71 0.81 -4.24
C VAL A 134 2.79 0.49 -5.73
N LEU A 135 3.93 0.01 -6.22
CA LEU A 135 4.13 -0.25 -7.65
C LEU A 135 3.48 -1.58 -8.10
N ALA A 136 3.41 -1.78 -9.42
CA ALA A 136 2.82 -2.98 -10.02
C ALA A 136 3.42 -4.26 -9.42
N ASP A 137 2.59 -5.28 -9.18
CA ASP A 137 2.98 -6.57 -8.56
C ASP A 137 3.52 -6.50 -7.12
N ALA A 138 3.48 -5.34 -6.46
CA ALA A 138 3.72 -5.25 -5.02
C ALA A 138 2.47 -5.72 -4.25
N HIS A 139 2.68 -6.32 -3.07
CA HIS A 139 1.60 -6.80 -2.20
C HIS A 139 1.71 -6.21 -0.80
N ILE A 140 0.67 -5.49 -0.38
CA ILE A 140 0.49 -4.98 0.99
C ILE A 140 -0.72 -5.67 1.60
N TYR A 141 -0.55 -6.45 2.68
CA TYR A 141 -1.65 -7.24 3.22
C TYR A 141 -1.56 -7.51 4.73
N ASP A 142 -2.47 -8.34 5.26
CA ASP A 142 -2.71 -8.55 6.69
C ASP A 142 -3.03 -7.23 7.41
N HIS A 143 -2.28 -6.83 8.43
CA HIS A 143 -2.45 -5.58 9.18
C HIS A 143 -1.32 -4.57 8.86
N ALA A 144 -0.71 -4.68 7.69
CA ALA A 144 0.41 -3.82 7.30
C ALA A 144 -0.02 -2.36 7.10
N HIS A 145 0.85 -1.43 7.47
CA HIS A 145 0.63 0.01 7.28
C HIS A 145 1.78 0.62 6.48
N VAL A 146 1.48 1.14 5.28
CA VAL A 146 2.41 1.90 4.44
C VAL A 146 1.93 3.35 4.38
N SER A 147 2.80 4.31 4.72
CA SER A 147 2.38 5.69 4.95
C SER A 147 3.42 6.72 4.51
N TYR A 148 3.04 8.01 4.52
CA TYR A 148 3.88 9.14 4.11
C TYR A 148 4.39 8.98 2.67
N ASP A 149 5.67 9.18 2.38
CA ASP A 149 6.26 9.12 1.03
C ASP A 149 6.94 7.77 0.74
N ALA A 150 6.55 6.71 1.47
CA ALA A 150 7.14 5.39 1.31
C ALA A 150 6.83 4.81 -0.08
N THR A 151 7.82 4.15 -0.69
CA THR A 151 7.68 3.49 -1.99
C THR A 151 7.93 2.00 -1.85
N VAL A 152 6.97 1.20 -2.28
CA VAL A 152 7.07 -0.27 -2.36
C VAL A 152 7.15 -0.67 -3.83
N PHE A 153 8.30 -1.18 -4.25
CA PHE A 153 8.57 -1.58 -5.63
C PHE A 153 7.94 -2.94 -5.98
N SER A 154 7.92 -3.24 -7.27
CA SER A 154 7.34 -4.48 -7.81
C SER A 154 7.84 -5.74 -7.14
N TYR A 155 6.98 -6.73 -6.96
CA TYR A 155 7.27 -8.02 -6.30
C TYR A 155 7.66 -7.96 -4.83
N ALA A 156 7.75 -6.78 -4.22
CA ALA A 156 7.96 -6.63 -2.79
C ALA A 156 6.69 -7.00 -2.01
N ARG A 157 6.87 -7.48 -0.77
CA ARG A 157 5.77 -7.88 0.12
C ARG A 157 5.90 -7.20 1.48
N VAL A 158 4.84 -6.51 1.91
CA VAL A 158 4.70 -5.92 3.26
C VAL A 158 3.46 -6.52 3.90
N TYR A 159 3.61 -7.24 5.01
CA TYR A 159 2.52 -8.00 5.63
C TYR A 159 2.69 -8.18 7.14
N GLY A 160 1.86 -9.00 7.79
CA GLY A 160 1.75 -9.02 9.26
C GLY A 160 1.28 -7.67 9.82
N HIS A 161 1.91 -7.21 10.90
CA HIS A 161 1.69 -5.88 11.51
C HIS A 161 2.81 -4.88 11.14
N ALA A 162 3.49 -5.09 10.00
CA ALA A 162 4.62 -4.27 9.60
C ALA A 162 4.21 -2.82 9.32
N LYS A 163 5.09 -1.88 9.70
CA LYS A 163 4.90 -0.44 9.47
C LYS A 163 6.03 0.11 8.62
N VAL A 164 5.69 0.73 7.49
CA VAL A 164 6.63 1.37 6.58
C VAL A 164 6.20 2.83 6.40
N SER A 165 7.11 3.76 6.68
CA SER A 165 6.83 5.19 6.68
C SER A 165 8.03 6.04 6.25
N GLY A 166 7.84 7.36 6.17
CA GLY A 166 8.89 8.30 5.77
C GLY A 166 9.16 8.23 4.26
N LEU A 167 10.43 8.27 3.87
CA LEU A 167 10.94 8.14 2.50
C LEU A 167 11.51 6.73 2.25
N ALA A 168 11.01 5.71 2.96
CA ALA A 168 11.52 4.36 2.87
C ALA A 168 11.24 3.73 1.49
N CYS A 169 12.23 3.02 0.95
CA CYS A 169 12.14 2.30 -0.33
C CYS A 169 12.25 0.80 -0.08
N ILE A 170 11.18 0.07 -0.34
CA ILE A 170 11.14 -1.40 -0.27
C ILE A 170 11.30 -1.93 -1.69
N TYR A 171 12.49 -2.42 -2.02
CA TYR A 171 12.87 -2.84 -3.36
C TYR A 171 12.32 -4.22 -3.73
N SER A 172 12.45 -4.57 -5.02
CA SER A 172 11.91 -5.80 -5.57
C SER A 172 12.34 -7.04 -4.78
N HIS A 173 11.39 -7.94 -4.56
CA HIS A 173 11.50 -9.18 -3.78
C HIS A 173 11.83 -9.01 -2.28
N ALA A 174 11.96 -7.77 -1.77
CA ALA A 174 12.10 -7.53 -0.34
C ALA A 174 10.84 -7.98 0.42
N LYS A 175 11.02 -8.43 1.67
CA LYS A 175 9.93 -8.89 2.54
C LYS A 175 9.98 -8.20 3.89
N ILE A 176 8.92 -7.48 4.23
CA ILE A 176 8.75 -6.80 5.52
C ILE A 176 7.54 -7.40 6.23
N TYR A 177 7.72 -7.98 7.43
CA TYR A 177 6.63 -8.69 8.09
C TYR A 177 6.76 -8.78 9.61
N ASN A 178 5.80 -9.46 10.25
CA ASN A 178 5.59 -9.46 11.71
C ASN A 178 5.38 -8.02 12.22
N TYR A 179 6.16 -7.54 13.18
CA TYR A 179 6.06 -6.21 13.78
C TYR A 179 7.19 -5.29 13.33
N ALA A 180 7.80 -5.56 12.17
CA ALA A 180 8.91 -4.77 11.66
C ALA A 180 8.51 -3.30 11.42
N VAL A 181 9.39 -2.37 11.80
CA VAL A 181 9.20 -0.94 11.61
C VAL A 181 10.31 -0.37 10.73
N ILE A 182 9.94 0.15 9.57
CA ILE A 182 10.83 0.80 8.61
C ILE A 182 10.45 2.28 8.52
N ASN A 183 11.41 3.18 8.72
CA ASN A 183 11.17 4.62 8.62
C ASN A 183 12.40 5.37 8.05
N GLY A 184 12.30 6.68 7.88
CA GLY A 184 13.39 7.51 7.36
C GLY A 184 13.61 7.30 5.87
N ARG A 185 14.86 7.25 5.41
CA ARG A 185 15.27 7.04 4.01
C ARG A 185 15.82 5.61 3.81
N ALA A 186 15.33 4.65 4.58
CA ALA A 186 15.86 3.30 4.56
C ALA A 186 15.56 2.62 3.21
N LYS A 187 16.56 1.93 2.66
CA LYS A 187 16.44 1.13 1.44
C LYS A 187 16.52 -0.35 1.80
N ILE A 188 15.46 -1.09 1.54
CA ILE A 188 15.38 -2.52 1.87
C ILE A 188 15.34 -3.34 0.59
N TYR A 189 16.36 -4.16 0.38
CA TYR A 189 16.47 -5.14 -0.70
C TYR A 189 16.24 -6.58 -0.19
N GLY A 190 16.51 -6.82 1.09
CA GLY A 190 16.39 -8.11 1.74
C GLY A 190 15.13 -8.28 2.60
N LYS A 191 15.30 -8.85 3.79
CA LYS A 191 14.19 -9.16 4.71
C LYS A 191 14.29 -8.36 6.01
N VAL A 192 13.18 -7.79 6.47
CA VAL A 192 13.09 -7.21 7.82
C VAL A 192 11.85 -7.75 8.54
N TYR A 193 12.02 -8.37 9.69
CA TYR A 193 10.93 -9.07 10.38
C TYR A 193 11.13 -9.19 11.89
N GLY A 194 10.24 -9.89 12.58
CA GLY A 194 10.18 -9.84 14.05
C GLY A 194 9.75 -8.47 14.53
N ASN A 195 10.36 -7.96 15.60
CA ASN A 195 10.18 -6.61 16.13
C ASN A 195 11.32 -5.67 15.69
N ALA A 196 11.99 -5.97 14.56
CA ALA A 196 13.13 -5.21 14.10
C ALA A 196 12.75 -3.79 13.68
N CYS A 197 13.61 -2.82 14.00
CA CYS A 197 13.45 -1.43 13.59
C CYS A 197 14.62 -1.02 12.67
N VAL A 198 14.31 -0.55 11.47
CA VAL A 198 15.28 0.04 10.54
C VAL A 198 14.88 1.49 10.25
N SER A 199 15.80 2.42 10.49
CA SER A 199 15.55 3.86 10.27
C SER A 199 16.77 4.60 9.72
N GLY A 200 16.64 5.91 9.49
CA GLY A 200 17.71 6.70 8.86
C GLY A 200 17.92 6.33 7.39
N SER A 201 19.12 6.52 6.88
CA SER A 201 19.55 6.21 5.51
C SER A 201 20.27 4.85 5.43
N CYS A 202 19.69 3.81 6.04
CA CYS A 202 20.28 2.47 6.04
C CYS A 202 20.00 1.72 4.72
N GLU A 203 20.88 0.79 4.38
CA GLU A 203 20.72 -0.13 3.24
C GLU A 203 20.76 -1.58 3.70
N ILE A 204 19.66 -2.32 3.50
CA ILE A 204 19.52 -3.70 3.98
C ILE A 204 19.44 -4.64 2.79
N TYR A 205 20.53 -5.36 2.51
CA TYR A 205 20.60 -6.40 1.48
C TYR A 205 20.34 -7.80 2.06
N GLY A 206 20.73 -8.02 3.32
CA GLY A 206 20.56 -9.28 4.03
C GLY A 206 19.29 -9.37 4.85
N SER A 207 19.38 -9.80 6.10
CA SER A 207 18.23 -9.97 7.00
C SER A 207 18.40 -9.20 8.31
N VAL A 208 17.39 -8.41 8.69
CA VAL A 208 17.31 -7.77 10.00
C VAL A 208 16.09 -8.30 10.75
N TYR A 209 16.27 -8.90 11.93
CA TYR A 209 15.16 -9.55 12.63
C TYR A 209 15.28 -9.58 14.16
N GLY A 210 14.37 -10.28 14.85
CA GLY A 210 14.32 -10.27 16.31
C GLY A 210 13.96 -8.87 16.82
N ASN A 211 14.72 -8.33 17.76
CA ASN A 211 14.56 -6.98 18.30
C ASN A 211 15.65 -6.00 17.80
N ALA A 212 16.31 -6.33 16.68
CA ALA A 212 17.44 -5.56 16.16
C ALA A 212 17.03 -4.13 15.78
N LYS A 213 17.88 -3.16 16.11
CA LYS A 213 17.67 -1.72 15.86
C LYS A 213 18.81 -1.18 15.02
N ILE A 214 18.55 -0.92 13.75
CA ILE A 214 19.52 -0.45 12.75
C ILE A 214 19.13 0.96 12.32
N SER A 215 20.04 1.93 12.40
CA SER A 215 19.74 3.34 12.15
C SER A 215 20.93 4.12 11.61
N TYR A 216 20.71 5.40 11.29
CA TYR A 216 21.70 6.35 10.77
C TYR A 216 22.11 6.05 9.31
N CYS A 217 23.28 5.47 9.07
CA CYS A 217 23.80 5.19 7.72
C CYS A 217 24.50 3.82 7.73
N ALA A 218 23.77 2.77 8.11
CA ALA A 218 24.31 1.41 8.20
C ALA A 218 23.97 0.59 6.95
N THR A 219 24.88 -0.32 6.57
CA THR A 219 24.71 -1.25 5.45
C THR A 219 24.80 -2.67 5.94
N ILE A 220 23.76 -3.48 5.73
CA ILE A 220 23.66 -4.86 6.21
C ILE A 220 23.57 -5.80 5.01
N TRP A 221 24.66 -6.48 4.68
CA TRP A 221 24.71 -7.57 3.69
C TRP A 221 24.43 -8.93 4.33
N GLY A 222 24.88 -9.13 5.56
CA GLY A 222 24.70 -10.37 6.33
C GLY A 222 23.44 -10.34 7.18
N ARG A 223 23.57 -10.70 8.45
CA ARG A 223 22.43 -10.79 9.39
C ARG A 223 22.59 -9.81 10.55
N ALA A 224 21.50 -9.14 10.93
CA ALA A 224 21.43 -8.40 12.18
C ALA A 224 20.19 -8.84 12.96
N TYR A 225 20.36 -9.39 14.15
CA TYR A 225 19.25 -9.99 14.88
C TYR A 225 19.36 -9.84 16.40
N GLY A 226 18.44 -10.45 17.14
CA GLY A 226 18.47 -10.40 18.60
C GLY A 226 18.37 -8.97 19.11
N ASN A 227 19.35 -8.54 19.90
CA ASN A 227 19.47 -7.20 20.46
C ASN A 227 20.54 -6.35 19.75
N ALA A 228 20.86 -6.68 18.49
CA ALA A 228 21.77 -5.88 17.67
C ALA A 228 21.33 -4.41 17.63
N LYS A 229 22.28 -3.50 17.80
CA LYS A 229 22.05 -2.05 17.83
C LYS A 229 23.16 -1.33 17.06
N ILE A 230 22.88 -1.02 15.80
CA ILE A 230 23.76 -0.21 14.95
C ILE A 230 23.15 1.19 14.79
N ASN A 231 23.88 2.22 15.21
CA ASN A 231 23.44 3.62 15.18
C ASN A 231 24.63 4.58 14.99
N LYS A 232 24.39 5.90 15.09
CA LYS A 232 25.42 6.93 14.91
C LYS A 232 26.67 6.74 15.81
N LYS A 233 26.49 6.21 17.03
CA LYS A 233 27.55 5.97 18.03
C LYS A 233 28.27 4.63 17.85
N SER A 234 27.76 3.74 17.00
CA SER A 234 28.37 2.43 16.76
C SER A 234 29.70 2.59 16.02
N LYS A 235 30.68 1.75 16.39
CA LYS A 235 31.99 1.67 15.73
C LYS A 235 31.88 1.04 14.35
N VAL A 236 30.97 0.08 14.22
CA VAL A 236 30.70 -0.62 12.95
C VAL A 236 29.37 -0.15 12.36
N ARG A 237 29.38 0.06 11.05
CA ARG A 237 28.19 0.41 10.25
C ARG A 237 27.97 -0.51 9.06
N LEU A 238 28.91 -1.41 8.78
CA LEU A 238 28.84 -2.39 7.71
C LEU A 238 28.82 -3.79 8.34
N VAL A 239 27.80 -4.58 8.02
CA VAL A 239 27.78 -6.02 8.32
C VAL A 239 27.95 -6.76 6.99
N PRO A 240 29.14 -7.31 6.68
CA PRO A 240 29.39 -8.03 5.44
C PRO A 240 28.50 -9.28 5.29
N LYS A 241 28.43 -9.82 4.06
CA LYS A 241 27.52 -10.94 3.70
C LYS A 241 27.70 -12.19 4.57
N ASN A 242 28.94 -12.51 4.92
CA ASN A 242 29.30 -13.69 5.71
C ASN A 242 29.44 -13.36 7.20
N CYS A 243 28.86 -12.24 7.64
CA CYS A 243 28.93 -11.82 9.03
C CYS A 243 27.53 -11.64 9.61
N GLU A 244 27.48 -11.67 10.94
CA GLU A 244 26.29 -11.39 11.69
C GLU A 244 26.55 -10.52 12.92
N VAL A 245 25.51 -9.85 13.38
CA VAL A 245 25.49 -9.09 14.64
C VAL A 245 24.23 -9.48 15.42
N TYR A 246 24.40 -9.90 16.68
CA TYR A 246 23.29 -10.35 17.53
C TYR A 246 23.07 -9.45 18.75
N GLU A 247 24.09 -8.71 19.18
CA GLU A 247 24.04 -7.81 20.33
C GLU A 247 24.97 -6.60 20.10
N ARG A 248 24.46 -5.41 20.41
CA ARG A 248 25.18 -4.13 20.19
C ARG A 248 25.67 -4.05 18.74
N ASP A 249 26.92 -3.65 18.51
CA ASP A 249 27.56 -3.52 17.20
C ASP A 249 28.70 -4.55 17.00
N ASN A 250 28.66 -5.66 17.73
CA ASN A 250 29.67 -6.72 17.67
C ASN A 250 29.43 -7.62 16.45
N VAL A 251 30.22 -7.41 15.40
CA VAL A 251 30.15 -8.20 14.16
C VAL A 251 31.04 -9.44 14.29
N VAL A 252 30.47 -10.60 14.02
CA VAL A 252 31.17 -11.90 14.00
C VAL A 252 31.02 -12.57 12.64
N ASN A 253 31.98 -13.39 12.25
CA ASN A 253 31.84 -14.22 11.05
C ASN A 253 30.82 -15.32 11.31
N ILE A 254 29.97 -15.58 10.32
CA ILE A 254 29.15 -16.77 10.27
C ILE A 254 30.14 -17.92 10.02
N THR A 255 30.55 -18.61 11.08
CA THR A 255 31.26 -19.87 10.91
C THR A 255 30.23 -20.88 10.40
N ASP A 256 30.53 -21.52 9.27
CA ASP A 256 29.77 -22.70 8.85
C ASP A 256 29.86 -23.70 9.99
N LYS A 257 28.78 -23.88 10.75
CA LYS A 257 28.60 -25.08 11.56
C LYS A 257 28.30 -26.21 10.57
N THR A 258 29.34 -26.69 9.90
CA THR A 258 29.39 -28.09 9.48
C THR A 258 29.64 -28.90 10.73
N GLU A 259 28.56 -29.39 11.34
CA GLU A 259 28.46 -30.64 12.10
C GLU A 259 26.98 -31.04 12.20
#